data_AF-A0A966WLH8-F1
#
_entry.id   AF-A0A966WLH8-F1
#
_cell.length_a   1.000
_cell.length_b   1.000
_cell.length_c   1.000
_cell.angle_alpha   90.00
_cell.angle_beta   90.00
_cell.angle_gamma   90.00
#
_symmetry.space_group_name_H-M   'P 1'
#
loop_
_entity.id
_entity.type
_entity.pdbx_description
1 polymer ?
#
loop_
_entity_poly.entity_id
_entity_poly.type
_entity_poly.pdbx_seq_one_letter_code
_entity_poly.pdbx_strand_id
1 'polypeptide(L)'
;KAEANSTALPPRYLSAFLWRGDKSLSHEAVDAVLVAVKTDALVEAQALGNEGQVMATTRFERGTHFEFKTGLLQVKPSVQAAGFKSGEPMVGVAKESIVFGLDDQGHGKLRQLSSATGMAFLMLPIHVSDEANMRFVRIR
;
A
#
# COMPACT_ATOMS: atom_id res chain seq x y z
N LYS A 1 -25.75 -27.51 6.24
CA LYS A 1 -24.86 -26.40 6.68
C LYS A 1 -24.00 -26.08 5.47
N ALA A 2 -24.33 -25.04 4.71
CA ALA A 2 -23.66 -24.75 3.44
C ALA A 2 -22.29 -24.11 3.74
N GLU A 3 -21.22 -24.81 3.39
CA GLU A 3 -19.87 -24.23 3.30
C GLU A 3 -19.85 -23.32 2.08
N ALA A 4 -19.90 -22.01 2.32
CA ALA A 4 -19.61 -21.04 1.29
C ALA A 4 -18.10 -21.12 0.99
N ASN A 5 -17.77 -21.79 -0.13
CA ASN A 5 -16.47 -21.67 -0.79
C ASN A 5 -16.25 -20.20 -1.18
N SER A 6 -15.69 -19.40 -0.25
CA SER A 6 -15.23 -18.06 -0.55
C SER A 6 -13.81 -18.14 -1.08
N THR A 7 -13.67 -18.37 -2.39
CA THR A 7 -12.44 -18.12 -3.15
C THR A 7 -12.18 -16.62 -3.39
N ALA A 8 -12.91 -15.73 -2.71
CA ALA A 8 -12.70 -14.30 -2.81
C ALA A 8 -11.41 -13.91 -2.08
N LEU A 9 -10.48 -13.27 -2.79
CA LEU A 9 -9.33 -12.63 -2.18
C LEU A 9 -9.84 -11.60 -1.14
N PRO A 10 -9.17 -11.49 0.02
CA PRO A 10 -9.58 -10.52 1.02
C PRO A 10 -9.57 -9.10 0.42
N PRO A 11 -10.53 -8.24 0.81
CA PRO A 11 -10.61 -6.88 0.31
C PRO A 11 -9.31 -6.12 0.61
N ARG A 12 -8.83 -5.36 -0.37
CA ARG A 12 -7.66 -4.48 -0.20
C ARG A 12 -8.14 -3.07 0.16
N TYR A 13 -7.77 -2.60 1.35
CA TYR A 13 -8.13 -1.28 1.86
C TYR A 13 -7.07 -0.24 1.54
N LEU A 14 -7.48 0.99 1.16
CA LEU A 14 -6.55 2.11 0.98
C LEU A 14 -5.75 2.40 2.25
N SER A 15 -6.39 2.32 3.42
CA SER A 15 -5.76 2.52 4.73
C SER A 15 -4.60 1.56 4.98
N ALA A 16 -4.66 0.32 4.46
CA ALA A 16 -3.58 -0.65 4.58
C ALA A 16 -2.31 -0.24 3.80
N PHE A 17 -2.43 0.62 2.79
CA PHE A 17 -1.27 1.16 2.06
C PHE A 17 -0.67 2.40 2.73
N LEU A 18 -1.49 3.19 3.40
CA LEU A 18 -1.06 4.44 4.03
C LEU A 18 -0.45 4.23 5.42
N TRP A 19 -1.00 3.31 6.22
CA TRP A 19 -0.56 2.99 7.58
C TRP A 19 0.03 1.58 7.67
N ARG A 20 0.99 1.28 6.79
CA ARG A 20 1.57 -0.06 6.68
C ARG A 20 2.27 -0.47 7.96
N GLY A 21 1.90 -1.65 8.46
CA GLY A 21 2.52 -2.23 9.65
C GLY A 21 1.97 -1.68 10.97
N ASP A 22 1.03 -0.73 10.93
CA ASP A 22 0.28 -0.32 12.12
C ASP A 22 -0.71 -1.42 12.51
N LYS A 23 -0.41 -2.12 13.60
CA LYS A 23 -1.26 -3.20 14.12
C LYS A 23 -2.43 -2.69 14.96
N SER A 24 -2.44 -1.40 15.31
CA SER A 24 -3.49 -0.79 16.13
C SER A 24 -4.68 -0.31 15.29
N LEU A 25 -4.47 -0.05 13.99
CA LEU A 25 -5.52 0.37 13.07
C LEU A 25 -6.25 -0.84 12.48
N SER A 26 -7.53 -1.01 12.83
CA SER A 26 -8.40 -1.95 12.14
C SER A 26 -8.85 -1.37 10.79
N HIS A 27 -8.22 -1.81 9.69
CA HIS A 27 -8.50 -1.28 8.34
C HIS A 27 -9.92 -1.54 7.85
N GLU A 28 -10.57 -2.61 8.32
CA GLU A 28 -11.96 -2.94 8.02
C GLU A 28 -12.97 -2.00 8.68
N ALA A 29 -12.57 -1.33 9.77
CA ALA A 29 -13.39 -0.35 10.49
C ALA A 29 -13.21 1.08 9.96
N VAL A 30 -12.37 1.28 8.93
CA VAL A 30 -12.16 2.57 8.29
C VAL A 30 -13.22 2.77 7.21
N ASP A 31 -14.15 3.69 7.46
CA ASP A 31 -15.22 4.05 6.53
C ASP A 31 -14.71 4.93 5.40
N ALA A 32 -13.79 5.85 5.71
CA ALA A 32 -13.24 6.79 4.74
C ALA A 32 -11.80 7.17 5.05
N VAL A 33 -11.08 7.59 4.01
CA VAL A 33 -9.77 8.25 4.15
C VAL A 33 -9.91 9.68 3.67
N LEU A 34 -9.74 10.62 4.59
CA LEU A 34 -9.68 12.04 4.25
C LEU A 34 -8.24 12.40 3.90
N VAL A 35 -8.04 12.96 2.70
CA VAL A 35 -6.74 13.44 2.24
C VAL A 35 -6.81 14.95 2.08
N ALA A 36 -5.95 15.66 2.79
CA ALA A 36 -5.84 17.11 2.75
C ALA A 36 -4.44 17.54 2.30
N VAL A 37 -4.39 18.31 1.21
CA VAL A 37 -3.15 19.00 0.80
C VAL A 37 -2.99 20.21 1.71
N LYS A 38 -1.95 20.21 2.55
CA LYS A 38 -1.63 21.34 3.44
C LYS A 38 -0.75 22.35 2.71
N THR A 39 0.23 21.86 1.95
CA THR A 39 1.09 22.62 1.05
C THR A 39 1.45 21.76 -0.16
N ASP A 40 2.18 22.33 -1.13
CA ASP A 40 2.74 21.62 -2.27
C ASP A 40 3.75 20.50 -1.89
N ALA A 41 4.30 20.58 -0.68
CA ALA A 41 5.24 19.61 -0.14
C ALA A 41 4.66 18.73 0.98
N LEU A 42 3.44 18.99 1.45
CA LEU A 42 2.86 18.31 2.61
C LEU A 42 1.41 17.88 2.37
N VAL A 43 1.18 16.58 2.47
CA VAL A 43 -0.14 15.95 2.43
C VAL A 43 -0.43 15.30 3.78
N GLU A 44 -1.60 15.53 4.33
CA GLU A 44 -2.08 14.85 5.53
C GLU A 44 -3.19 13.88 5.15
N ALA A 45 -3.10 12.65 5.66
CA ALA A 45 -4.15 11.65 5.54
C ALA A 45 -4.70 11.31 6.92
N GLN A 46 -6.02 11.16 7.00
CA GLN A 46 -6.73 10.75 8.20
C GLN A 46 -7.62 9.56 7.88
N ALA A 47 -7.53 8.49 8.68
CA ALA A 47 -8.47 7.39 8.65
C ALA A 47 -9.67 7.76 9.52
N LEU A 48 -10.85 7.76 8.90
CA LEU A 48 -12.12 8.05 9.57
C LEU A 48 -12.89 6.75 9.74
N GLY A 49 -13.24 6.43 10.99
CA GLY A 49 -14.18 5.37 11.33
C GLY A 49 -15.62 5.90 11.41
N ASN A 50 -16.47 5.13 12.09
CA ASN A 50 -17.88 5.46 12.24
C ASN A 50 -18.10 6.88 12.78
N GLU A 51 -19.12 7.55 12.24
CA GLU A 51 -19.49 8.93 12.57
C GLU A 51 -18.35 9.97 12.43
N GLY A 52 -17.34 9.66 11.62
CA GLY A 52 -16.22 10.57 11.35
C GLY A 52 -15.14 10.59 12.45
N GLN A 53 -15.12 9.60 13.35
CA GLN A 53 -14.05 9.46 14.35
C GLN A 53 -12.68 9.32 13.67
N VAL A 54 -11.72 10.17 14.02
CA VAL A 54 -10.34 10.03 13.53
C VAL A 54 -9.65 8.88 14.25
N MET A 55 -9.34 7.81 13.51
CA MET A 55 -8.68 6.61 14.03
C MET A 55 -7.16 6.67 13.88
N ALA A 56 -6.67 7.33 12.83
CA ALA A 56 -5.24 7.50 12.58
C ALA A 56 -4.99 8.76 11.74
N THR A 57 -3.84 9.40 11.97
CA THR A 57 -3.37 10.55 11.19
C THR A 57 -1.94 10.31 10.76
N THR A 58 -1.60 10.67 9.53
CA THR A 58 -0.22 10.63 9.05
C THR A 58 0.05 11.81 8.12
N ARG A 59 1.30 12.25 8.13
CA ARG A 59 1.80 13.31 7.25
C ARG A 59 2.80 12.73 6.28
N PHE A 60 2.60 13.03 5.01
CA PHE A 60 3.47 12.68 3.92
C PHE A 60 4.15 13.95 3.41
N GLU A 61 5.46 13.92 3.46
CA GLU A 61 6.33 14.97 2.95
C GLU A 61 6.92 14.60 1.59
N ARG A 62 6.89 15.54 0.65
CA ARG A 62 7.56 15.43 -0.64
C ARG A 62 9.07 15.31 -0.44
N GLY A 63 9.73 14.49 -1.24
CA GLY A 63 11.16 14.20 -1.07
C GLY A 63 11.46 13.16 -0.01
N THR A 64 10.57 12.92 0.96
CA THR A 64 10.73 11.86 1.96
C THR A 64 9.86 10.65 1.64
N HIS A 65 8.57 10.89 1.40
CA HIS A 65 7.58 9.83 1.25
C HIS A 65 7.12 9.68 -0.20
N PHE A 66 7.05 10.79 -0.93
CA PHE A 66 6.61 10.78 -2.32
C PHE A 66 7.34 11.83 -3.17
N GLU A 67 7.22 11.68 -4.48
CA GLU A 67 7.63 12.65 -5.49
C GLU A 67 6.56 12.79 -6.56
N PHE A 68 6.48 13.96 -7.19
CA PHE A 68 5.72 14.12 -8.43
C PHE A 68 6.63 13.89 -9.62
N LYS A 69 6.29 12.91 -10.47
CA LYS A 69 7.01 12.64 -11.71
C LYS A 69 6.00 12.49 -12.85
N THR A 70 6.13 13.34 -13.86
CA THR A 70 5.26 13.31 -15.06
C THR A 70 3.76 13.38 -14.71
N GLY A 71 3.40 14.23 -13.75
CA GLY A 71 2.01 14.39 -13.31
C GLY A 71 1.46 13.27 -12.40
N LEU A 72 2.29 12.29 -12.03
CA LEU A 72 1.92 11.18 -11.15
C LEU A 72 2.59 11.32 -9.79
N LEU A 73 1.88 10.93 -8.73
CA LEU A 73 2.45 10.81 -7.39
C LEU A 73 3.12 9.44 -7.26
N GLN A 74 4.43 9.42 -7.08
CA GLN A 74 5.21 8.21 -6.86
C GLN A 74 5.57 8.12 -5.39
N VAL A 75 5.10 7.07 -4.71
CA VAL A 75 5.56 6.76 -3.35
C VAL A 75 6.96 6.19 -3.47
N LYS A 76 7.86 6.65 -2.60
CA LYS A 76 9.24 6.15 -2.62
C LYS A 76 9.24 4.63 -2.42
N PRO A 77 9.94 3.88 -3.28
CA PRO A 77 9.91 2.42 -3.23
C PRO A 77 10.52 1.92 -1.92
N SER A 78 9.89 0.92 -1.33
CA SER A 78 10.48 0.19 -0.20
C SER A 78 11.33 -0.95 -0.75
N VAL A 79 12.52 -1.13 -0.16
CA VAL A 79 13.36 -2.30 -0.40
C VAL A 79 13.51 -2.99 0.94
N GLN A 80 13.14 -4.26 0.99
CA GLN A 80 13.29 -5.12 2.15
C GLN A 80 14.21 -6.27 1.78
N ALA A 81 15.08 -6.66 2.69
CA ALA A 81 15.87 -7.85 2.54
C ALA A 81 15.39 -8.91 3.53
N ALA A 82 15.32 -10.15 3.07
CA ALA A 82 14.85 -11.30 3.83
C ALA A 82 15.93 -12.39 3.84
N GLY A 83 15.94 -13.25 4.86
CA GLY A 83 16.82 -14.42 4.92
C GLY A 83 18.09 -14.26 5.75
N PHE A 84 18.21 -13.18 6.53
CA PHE A 84 19.39 -12.97 7.38
C PHE A 84 19.26 -13.60 8.77
N LYS A 85 18.12 -14.26 9.07
CA LYS A 85 17.92 -14.97 10.33
C LYS A 85 18.13 -16.47 10.14
N SER A 86 18.76 -17.09 11.14
CA SER A 86 18.96 -18.56 11.15
C SER A 86 17.62 -19.29 11.05
N GLY A 87 17.54 -20.28 10.15
CA GLY A 87 16.34 -21.07 9.90
C GLY A 87 15.41 -20.54 8.80
N GLU A 88 15.68 -19.37 8.21
CA GLU A 88 14.92 -18.88 7.05
C GLU A 88 15.35 -19.61 5.76
N PRO A 89 14.44 -20.30 5.05
CA PRO A 89 14.80 -21.11 3.88
C PRO A 89 15.03 -20.27 2.62
N MET A 90 14.86 -18.94 2.68
CA MET A 90 15.01 -18.05 1.53
C MET A 90 15.85 -16.83 1.90
N VAL A 91 16.77 -16.46 1.02
CA VAL A 91 17.56 -15.23 1.09
C VAL A 91 17.32 -14.41 -0.15
N GLY A 92 17.03 -13.12 0.00
CA GLY A 92 16.80 -12.26 -1.15
C GLY A 92 16.39 -10.84 -0.81
N VAL A 93 16.02 -10.12 -1.87
CA VAL A 93 15.54 -8.74 -1.81
C VAL A 93 14.12 -8.68 -2.39
N ALA A 94 13.26 -7.97 -1.69
CA ALA A 94 11.94 -7.59 -2.15
C ALA A 94 11.92 -6.08 -2.40
N LYS A 95 11.34 -5.68 -3.52
CA LYS A 95 11.14 -4.29 -3.88
C LYS A 95 9.68 -4.06 -4.21
N GLU A 96 9.14 -2.96 -3.70
CA GLU A 96 7.80 -2.54 -3.99
C GLU A 96 7.78 -1.08 -4.45
N SER A 97 6.99 -0.81 -5.48
CA SER A 97 6.77 0.52 -6.01
C SER A 97 5.27 0.78 -6.11
N ILE A 98 4.84 1.93 -5.60
CA ILE A 98 3.45 2.34 -5.62
C ILE A 98 3.33 3.68 -6.32
N VAL A 99 2.46 3.75 -7.31
CA VAL A 99 2.11 4.98 -8.04
C VAL A 99 0.64 5.27 -7.82
N PHE A 100 0.35 6.51 -7.41
CA PHE A 100 -1.01 7.01 -7.23
C PHE A 100 -1.32 8.11 -8.24
N GLY A 101 -2.56 8.14 -8.68
CA GLY A 101 -3.11 9.17 -9.54
C GLY A 101 -4.62 9.30 -9.37
N LEU A 102 -5.21 10.19 -10.15
CA LEU A 102 -6.66 10.35 -10.27
C LEU A 102 -7.10 10.01 -11.70
N ASP A 103 -8.32 9.51 -11.85
CA ASP A 103 -8.96 9.45 -13.16
C ASP A 103 -9.75 10.72 -13.49
N ASP A 104 -10.35 10.74 -14.68
CA ASP A 104 -11.15 11.85 -15.21
C ASP A 104 -12.38 12.16 -14.36
N GLN A 105 -12.86 11.20 -13.58
CA GLN A 105 -13.97 11.35 -12.62
C GLN A 105 -13.48 11.72 -11.21
N GLY A 106 -12.16 11.90 -11.03
CA GLY A 106 -11.53 12.21 -9.75
C GLY A 106 -11.51 11.03 -8.78
N HIS A 107 -11.67 9.79 -9.26
CA HIS A 107 -11.43 8.60 -8.44
C HIS A 107 -9.93 8.32 -8.31
N GLY A 108 -9.52 7.80 -7.16
CA GLY A 108 -8.14 7.38 -6.93
C GLY A 108 -7.80 6.17 -7.79
N LYS A 109 -6.63 6.18 -8.43
CA LYS A 109 -6.03 5.01 -9.08
C LYS A 109 -4.69 4.71 -8.43
N LEU A 110 -4.42 3.43 -8.19
CA LEU A 110 -3.20 2.93 -7.59
C LEU A 110 -2.65 1.82 -8.49
N ARG A 111 -1.39 1.95 -8.87
CA ARG A 111 -0.61 0.88 -9.51
C ARG A 111 0.49 0.45 -8.56
N GLN A 112 0.50 -0.82 -8.21
CA GLN A 112 1.47 -1.43 -7.31
C GLN A 112 2.26 -2.47 -8.09
N LEU A 113 3.57 -2.33 -8.08
CA LEU A 113 4.51 -3.32 -8.62
C LEU A 113 5.32 -3.90 -7.46
N SER A 114 5.25 -5.21 -7.30
CA SER A 114 6.00 -5.95 -6.29
C SER A 114 6.92 -6.93 -6.99
N SER A 115 8.16 -7.03 -6.53
CA SER A 115 9.12 -7.99 -7.05
C SER A 115 9.97 -8.57 -5.93
N ALA A 116 10.31 -9.83 -6.03
CA ALA A 116 11.22 -10.52 -5.13
C ALA A 116 12.23 -11.32 -5.94
N THR A 117 13.50 -11.19 -5.59
CA THR A 117 14.60 -11.94 -6.20
C THR A 117 15.46 -12.54 -5.12
N GLY A 118 15.77 -13.82 -5.23
CA GLY A 118 16.59 -14.48 -4.23
C GLY A 118 16.88 -15.93 -4.54
N MET A 119 17.35 -16.62 -3.50
CA MET A 119 17.67 -18.04 -3.52
C MET A 119 16.75 -18.77 -2.52
N ALA A 120 16.08 -19.83 -2.97
CA ALA A 120 15.45 -20.79 -2.09
C ALA A 120 16.44 -21.91 -1.74
N PHE A 121 16.48 -22.25 -0.45
CA PHE A 121 17.42 -23.18 0.17
C PHE A 121 18.88 -22.93 -0.24
N LEU A 122 19.22 -21.68 -0.57
CA LEU A 122 20.53 -21.24 -1.08
C LEU A 122 20.98 -21.90 -2.40
N MET A 123 20.11 -22.64 -3.10
CA MET A 123 20.49 -23.40 -4.31
C MET A 123 19.63 -23.05 -5.53
N LEU A 124 18.36 -22.69 -5.33
CA LEU A 124 17.43 -22.44 -6.43
C LEU A 124 17.22 -20.93 -6.60
N PRO A 125 17.68 -20.31 -7.71
CA PRO A 125 17.38 -18.92 -7.98
C PRO A 125 15.89 -18.77 -8.29
N ILE A 126 15.25 -17.80 -7.64
CA ILE A 126 13.84 -17.48 -7.83
C ILE A 126 13.73 -15.98 -8.11
N HIS A 127 12.93 -15.65 -9.11
CA HIS A 127 12.42 -14.31 -9.32
C HIS A 127 10.91 -14.36 -9.47
N VAL A 128 10.20 -13.52 -8.73
CA VAL A 128 8.75 -13.35 -8.84
C VAL A 128 8.45 -11.88 -8.96
N SER A 129 7.54 -11.53 -9.85
CA SER A 129 6.99 -10.19 -9.98
C SER A 129 5.48 -10.25 -10.04
N ASP A 130 4.82 -9.30 -9.40
CA ASP A 130 3.38 -9.12 -9.42
C ASP A 130 3.05 -7.65 -9.68
N GLU A 131 1.98 -7.40 -10.44
CA GLU A 131 1.46 -6.07 -10.70
C GLU A 131 -0.05 -6.03 -10.40
N ALA A 132 -0.45 -5.11 -9.54
CA ALA A 132 -1.83 -4.87 -9.19
C ALA A 132 -2.24 -3.44 -9.56
N ASN A 133 -3.40 -3.32 -10.22
CA ASN A 133 -4.04 -2.05 -10.53
C ASN A 133 -5.36 -1.96 -9.75
N MET A 134 -5.56 -0.88 -9.00
CA MET A 134 -6.70 -0.68 -8.10
C MET A 134 -7.32 0.69 -8.32
N ARG A 135 -8.64 0.79 -8.12
CA ARG A 135 -9.40 2.04 -8.19
C ARG A 135 -10.17 2.26 -6.90
N PHE A 136 -10.03 3.44 -6.31
CA PHE A 136 -10.72 3.88 -5.11
C PHE A 136 -11.76 4.94 -5.47
N VAL A 137 -13.03 4.63 -5.22
CA VAL A 137 -14.13 5.52 -5.56
C VAL A 137 -14.12 6.73 -4.63
N ARG A 138 -14.20 7.92 -5.22
CA ARG A 138 -14.35 9.17 -4.48
C ARG A 138 -15.73 9.22 -3.84
N ILE A 139 -15.76 9.40 -2.52
CA ILE A 139 -16.99 9.64 -1.77
C ILE A 139 -17.33 11.14 -1.88
N ARG A 140 -18.60 11.46 -2.13
CA ARG A 140 -19.11 12.84 -2.26
C ARG A 140 -19.49 13.41 -0.92
#